data_AF-A0A142YMR3-F1
#
_entry.id   AF-A0A142YMR3-F1
#
_cell.length_a   1.000
_cell.length_b   1.000
_cell.length_c   1.000
_cell.angle_alpha   90.00
_cell.angle_beta   90.00
_cell.angle_gamma   90.00
#
_symmetry.space_group_name_H-M   'P 1'
#
loop_
_entity.id
_entity.type
_entity.pdbx_description
1 polymer ?
#
loop_
_entity_poly.entity_id
_entity_poly.type
_entity_poly.pdbx_seq_one_letter_code
_entity_poly.pdbx_strand_id
1 'polypeptide(L)'
;MNTKQKAVLERIKALENAIARGREFLETGAHAHWPGFRPVFVPKVRDGKALPPHPDWVRHVFLPVRERALRRAEDLLEKLM
;
A
#
# COMPACT_ATOMS: atom_id res chain seq x y z
N MET A 1 9.64 24.54 3.67
CA MET A 1 9.49 23.07 3.79
C MET A 1 10.86 22.43 3.58
N ASN A 2 11.37 21.69 4.57
CA ASN A 2 12.66 21.02 4.48
C ASN A 2 12.55 19.76 3.58
N THR A 3 13.63 19.38 2.90
CA THR A 3 13.77 18.13 2.13
C THR A 3 13.26 16.91 2.90
N LYS A 4 13.49 16.83 4.21
CA LYS A 4 12.96 15.76 5.07
C LYS A 4 11.43 15.75 5.14
N GLN A 5 10.80 16.90 5.36
CA GLN A 5 9.32 17.03 5.37
C GLN A 5 8.73 16.63 4.02
N LYS A 6 9.36 17.07 2.91
CA LYS A 6 8.92 16.69 1.56
C LYS A 6 8.96 15.18 1.35
N ALA A 7 10.03 14.52 1.79
CA ALA A 7 10.13 13.06 1.69
C ALA A 7 9.06 12.32 2.51
N VAL A 8 8.72 12.84 3.70
CA VAL A 8 7.65 12.28 4.53
C VAL A 8 6.28 12.46 3.88
N LEU A 9 6.00 13.63 3.29
CA LEU A 9 4.75 13.88 2.56
C LEU A 9 4.59 12.96 1.34
N GLU A 10 5.64 12.77 0.53
CA GLU A 10 5.61 11.82 -0.58
C GLU A 10 5.37 10.38 -0.10
N ARG A 11 5.93 10.03 1.07
CA ARG A 11 5.69 8.73 1.70
C ARG A 11 4.24 8.56 2.14
N ILE A 12 3.65 9.57 2.75
CA ILE A 12 2.23 9.59 3.14
C ILE A 12 1.34 9.37 1.91
N LYS A 13 1.55 10.18 0.86
CA LYS A 13 0.81 10.07 -0.40
C LYS A 13 0.89 8.68 -1.02
N ALA A 14 2.08 8.06 -1.01
CA ALA A 14 2.27 6.70 -1.50
C ALA A 14 1.52 5.66 -0.67
N LEU A 15 1.47 5.83 0.66
CA LEU A 15 0.75 4.93 1.57
C LEU A 15 -0.77 5.05 1.43
N GLU A 16 -1.30 6.27 1.32
CA GLU A 16 -2.72 6.53 1.06
C GLU A 16 -3.18 5.89 -0.24
N ASN A 17 -2.44 6.11 -1.34
CA ASN A 17 -2.74 5.49 -2.63
C ASN A 17 -2.72 3.94 -2.53
N ALA A 18 -1.76 3.37 -1.80
CA ALA A 18 -1.71 1.93 -1.57
C ALA A 18 -2.90 1.40 -0.77
N ILE A 19 -3.36 2.13 0.25
CA ILE A 19 -4.54 1.78 1.05
C ILE A 19 -5.81 1.87 0.22
N ALA A 20 -6.00 2.96 -0.53
CA ALA A 20 -7.17 3.17 -1.38
C ALA A 20 -7.34 2.03 -2.39
N ARG A 21 -6.25 1.68 -3.07
CA ARG A 21 -6.16 0.51 -3.94
C ARG A 21 -6.50 -0.78 -3.21
N GLY A 22 -5.89 -1.01 -2.04
CA GLY A 22 -6.18 -2.16 -1.18
C GLY A 22 -7.67 -2.35 -0.91
N ARG A 23 -8.39 -1.25 -0.64
CA ARG A 23 -9.84 -1.24 -0.40
C ARG A 23 -10.64 -1.48 -1.69
N GLU A 24 -10.28 -0.81 -2.77
CA GLU A 24 -10.90 -1.00 -4.10
C GLU A 24 -10.83 -2.47 -4.55
N PHE A 25 -9.69 -3.14 -4.33
CA PHE A 25 -9.54 -4.56 -4.63
C PHE A 25 -10.48 -5.44 -3.80
N LEU A 26 -10.66 -5.13 -2.52
CA LEU A 26 -11.57 -5.89 -1.66
C LEU A 26 -13.04 -5.70 -2.04
N GLU A 27 -13.39 -4.54 -2.62
CA GLU A 27 -14.75 -4.22 -3.04
C GLU A 27 -15.08 -4.77 -4.44
N THR A 28 -14.16 -4.62 -5.39
CA THR A 28 -14.43 -4.87 -6.82
C THR A 28 -13.73 -6.12 -7.35
N GLY A 29 -12.75 -6.66 -6.61
CA GLY A 29 -11.83 -7.67 -7.12
C GLY A 29 -10.85 -7.15 -8.19
N ALA A 30 -10.93 -5.86 -8.56
CA ALA A 30 -10.10 -5.27 -9.58
C ALA A 30 -8.66 -5.12 -9.08
N HIS A 31 -7.74 -5.90 -9.65
CA HIS A 31 -6.32 -5.85 -9.35
C HIS A 31 -5.55 -5.24 -10.53
N ALA A 32 -5.94 -4.04 -10.95
CA ALA A 32 -5.32 -3.39 -12.11
C ALA A 32 -3.83 -3.12 -11.84
N HIS A 33 -2.94 -4.05 -12.25
CA HIS A 33 -1.48 -3.92 -12.32
C HIS A 33 -0.89 -2.85 -11.40
N TRP A 34 -0.99 -3.00 -10.07
CA TRP A 34 -0.55 -1.93 -9.18
C TRP A 34 0.98 -1.77 -9.23
N PRO A 35 1.53 -0.68 -9.80
CA PRO A 35 2.94 -0.37 -9.65
C PRO A 35 3.26 -0.25 -8.16
N GLY A 36 4.24 -1.03 -7.69
CA GLY A 36 4.71 -1.04 -6.31
C GLY A 36 4.10 -2.12 -5.40
N PHE A 37 3.17 -2.93 -5.90
CA PHE A 37 2.64 -4.06 -5.13
C PHE A 37 3.51 -5.31 -5.37
N ARG A 38 4.53 -5.50 -4.53
CA ARG A 38 5.18 -6.82 -4.37
C ARG A 38 4.34 -7.62 -3.37
N PRO A 39 3.52 -8.59 -3.78
CA PRO A 39 3.05 -9.58 -2.82
C PRO A 39 4.29 -10.19 -2.18
N VAL A 40 4.26 -10.35 -0.85
CA VAL A 40 5.35 -11.01 -0.10
C VAL A 40 5.45 -12.50 -0.50
N PHE A 41 4.48 -12.99 -1.27
CA PHE A 41 4.47 -14.31 -1.87
C PHE A 41 5.10 -14.28 -3.26
N VAL A 42 5.84 -15.35 -3.56
CA VAL A 42 6.33 -15.68 -4.90
C VAL A 42 5.24 -15.36 -5.92
N PRO A 43 5.49 -14.54 -6.96
CA PRO A 43 4.52 -14.24 -7.99
C PRO A 43 3.94 -15.54 -8.55
N LYS A 44 2.67 -15.81 -8.26
CA LYS A 44 2.01 -17.00 -8.80
C LYS A 44 1.54 -16.66 -10.21
N VAL A 45 2.06 -17.38 -11.19
CA VAL A 45 1.64 -17.27 -12.58
C VAL A 45 0.72 -18.45 -12.89
N ARG A 46 -0.46 -18.18 -13.42
CA ARG A 46 -1.38 -19.19 -13.96
C ARG A 46 -1.71 -18.79 -15.39
N ASP A 47 -1.52 -19.71 -16.33
CA ASP A 47 -1.76 -19.48 -17.76
C ASP A 47 -1.04 -18.23 -18.32
N GLY A 48 0.21 -18.01 -17.88
CA GLY A 48 1.03 -16.86 -18.29
C GLY A 48 0.63 -15.52 -17.67
N LYS A 49 -0.37 -15.47 -16.79
CA LYS A 49 -0.83 -14.25 -16.11
C LYS A 49 -0.47 -14.26 -14.62
N ALA A 50 -0.01 -13.11 -14.10
CA ALA A 50 0.20 -12.94 -12.67
C ALA A 50 -1.14 -12.96 -11.94
N LEU A 51 -1.26 -13.81 -10.92
CA LEU A 51 -2.44 -13.88 -10.08
C LEU A 51 -2.46 -12.73 -9.06
N PRO A 52 -3.66 -12.22 -8.74
CA PRO A 52 -3.81 -11.26 -7.65
C PRO A 52 -3.44 -11.83 -6.29
N PRO A 53 -3.18 -10.96 -5.30
CA PRO A 53 -3.13 -11.37 -3.91
C PRO A 53 -4.48 -11.97 -3.45
N HIS A 54 -4.44 -12.84 -2.46
CA HIS A 54 -5.67 -13.33 -1.82
C HIS A 54 -6.38 -12.18 -1.07
N PRO A 55 -7.71 -12.02 -1.20
CA PRO A 55 -8.48 -10.99 -0.47
C PRO A 55 -8.23 -10.99 1.04
N ASP A 56 -8.20 -12.17 1.68
CA ASP A 56 -7.91 -12.26 3.12
C ASP A 56 -6.53 -11.72 3.48
N TRP A 57 -5.52 -11.93 2.63
CA TRP A 57 -4.22 -11.35 2.88
C TRP A 57 -4.25 -9.82 2.76
N VAL A 58 -4.98 -9.30 1.78
CA VAL A 58 -5.14 -7.85 1.64
C VAL A 58 -5.83 -7.26 2.88
N ARG A 59 -6.90 -7.90 3.34
CA ARG A 59 -7.67 -7.48 4.52
C ARG A 59 -6.89 -7.58 5.82
N HIS A 60 -6.21 -8.70 6.06
CA HIS A 60 -5.64 -9.01 7.38
C HIS A 60 -4.14 -8.69 7.51
N VAL A 61 -3.43 -8.51 6.39
CA VAL A 61 -1.97 -8.28 6.43
C VAL A 61 -1.61 -6.97 5.74
N PHE A 62 -2.02 -6.77 4.49
CA PHE A 62 -1.60 -5.60 3.72
C PHE A 62 -2.13 -4.28 4.30
N LEU A 63 -3.46 -4.17 4.43
CA LEU A 63 -4.10 -2.94 4.92
C LEU A 63 -3.62 -2.57 6.33
N PRO A 64 -3.63 -3.48 7.34
CA PRO A 64 -3.20 -3.12 8.68
C PRO A 64 -1.73 -2.71 8.78
N VAL A 65 -0.85 -3.23 7.91
CA VAL A 65 0.55 -2.82 7.87
C VAL A 65 0.71 -1.43 7.26
N ARG A 66 -0.05 -1.12 6.19
CA ARG A 66 0.02 0.19 5.52
C ARG A 66 -0.63 1.29 6.36
N GLU A 67 -1.74 1.02 7.03
CA GLU A 67 -2.40 1.96 7.95
C GLU A 67 -1.48 2.29 9.14
N ARG A 68 -0.79 1.29 9.72
CA ARG A 68 0.22 1.55 10.77
C ARG A 68 1.41 2.36 10.25
N ALA A 69 1.85 2.11 9.02
CA ALA A 69 2.94 2.88 8.42
C ALA A 69 2.53 4.31 8.12
N LEU A 70 1.26 4.54 7.73
CA LEU A 70 0.70 5.87 7.50
C LEU A 70 0.69 6.67 8.80
N ARG A 71 0.13 6.11 9.88
CA ARG A 71 0.12 6.75 11.19
C ARG A 71 1.52 7.17 11.66
N ARG A 72 2.51 6.28 11.51
CA ARG A 72 3.91 6.59 11.87
C ARG A 72 4.51 7.72 11.02
N ALA A 73 4.10 7.82 9.76
CA ALA A 73 4.58 8.89 8.87
C ALA A 73 3.92 10.23 9.22
N GLU A 74 2.64 10.22 9.58
CA GLU A 74 1.91 11.38 10.12
C GLU A 74 2.55 11.87 11.43
N ASP A 75 2.76 10.98 12.40
CA ASP A 75 3.44 11.29 13.67
C ASP A 75 4.83 11.89 13.46
N LEU A 76 5.56 11.41 12.43
CA LEU A 76 6.88 11.94 12.08
C LEU A 76 6.78 13.32 11.44
N LEU A 77 5.78 13.56 10.60
CA LEU A 77 5.54 14.86 9.99
C LEU A 77 5.23 15.90 11.07
N GLU A 78 4.36 15.57 12.03
CA GLU A 78 4.01 16.45 13.15
C GLU A 78 5.24 16.85 13.97
N LYS A 79 6.17 15.92 14.22
CA LYS A 79 7.43 16.20 14.94
C LYS A 79 8.44 17.02 14.14
N LEU A 80 8.29 17.06 12.82
CA LEU A 80 9.15 17.84 11.92
C LEU A 80 8.58 19.23 11.62
N MET A 81 7.33 19.49 11.99
CA MET A 81 6.70 20.82 11.94
C MET A 81 7.12 21.68 13.12
#